data_AF-A0A1X1R544-F1
#
_entry.id   AF-A0A1X1R544-F1
#
_cell.length_a   1.000
_cell.length_b   1.000
_cell.length_c   1.000
_cell.angle_alpha   90.00
_cell.angle_beta   90.00
_cell.angle_gamma   90.00
#
_symmetry.space_group_name_H-M   'P 1'
#
loop_
_entity.id
_entity.type
_entity.pdbx_description
1 polymer ?
#
loop_
_entity_poly.entity_id
_entity_poly.type
_entity_poly.pdbx_seq_one_letter_code
_entity_poly.pdbx_strand_id
1 'polypeptide(L)'
;MKRGIATLLTVAVVLAAAGAGVLAWLAVRPDGTLYPQISAYTRGQLARVGPFAYCDPRFESCVRPENVGELTVDSANVVQLSVPEAIGYAPWRLLVIREGGFTEAIYRPKARLAVTIPTVEPQQGKLEKIVVQLPTVVQDETGELHETYHAEWTVETHWPEQ
;
A
#
# COMPACT_ATOMS: atom_id res chain seq x y z
N MET A 1 47.87 -23.27 22.93
CA MET A 1 47.08 -23.85 21.81
C MET A 1 45.57 -23.81 22.06
N LYS A 2 45.02 -24.36 23.16
CA LYS A 2 43.56 -24.39 23.42
C LYS A 2 42.86 -23.02 23.44
N ARG A 3 43.50 -21.99 24.01
CA ARG A 3 42.96 -20.62 24.04
C ARG A 3 42.85 -19.98 22.65
N GLY A 4 43.86 -20.14 21.80
CA GLY A 4 43.84 -19.58 20.44
C GLY A 4 42.78 -20.22 19.55
N ILE A 5 42.56 -21.53 19.69
CA ILE A 5 41.49 -22.24 18.98
C ILE A 5 40.11 -21.75 19.44
N ALA A 6 39.92 -21.57 20.76
CA ALA A 6 38.66 -21.05 21.30
C ALA A 6 38.36 -19.63 20.80
N THR A 7 39.37 -18.76 20.73
CA THR A 7 39.23 -17.39 20.20
C THR A 7 38.88 -17.38 18.71
N LEU A 8 39.53 -18.23 17.90
CA LEU A 8 39.21 -18.34 16.47
C LEU A 8 37.79 -18.83 16.23
N LEU A 9 37.32 -19.81 17.01
CA LEU A 9 35.95 -20.31 16.95
C LEU A 9 34.93 -19.23 17.33
N THR A 10 35.19 -18.44 18.37
CA THR A 10 34.28 -17.34 18.75
C THR A 10 34.20 -16.27 17.67
N VAL A 11 35.33 -15.87 17.10
CA VAL A 11 35.37 -14.89 16.00
C VAL A 11 34.62 -15.42 14.78
N ALA A 12 34.80 -16.69 14.41
CA ALA A 12 34.11 -17.28 13.27
C ALA A 12 32.59 -17.32 13.46
N VAL A 13 32.12 -17.66 14.66
CA VAL A 13 30.68 -17.67 15.00
C VAL A 13 30.09 -16.26 14.94
N VAL A 14 30.78 -15.25 15.47
CA VAL A 14 30.32 -13.86 15.43
C VAL A 14 30.23 -13.35 13.99
N LEU A 15 31.23 -13.64 13.15
CA LEU A 15 31.21 -13.26 11.74
C LEU A 15 30.09 -13.97 10.97
N ALA A 16 29.86 -15.26 11.24
CA ALA A 16 28.77 -16.01 10.62
C ALA A 16 27.39 -15.45 11.03
N ALA A 17 27.19 -15.13 12.31
CA ALA A 17 25.95 -14.53 12.80
C ALA A 17 25.71 -13.13 12.22
N ALA A 18 26.75 -12.28 12.19
CA ALA A 18 26.67 -10.96 11.58
C ALA A 18 26.38 -11.05 10.07
N GLY A 19 27.05 -11.96 9.35
CA GLY A 19 26.82 -12.20 7.93
C GLY A 19 25.40 -12.68 7.64
N ALA A 20 24.89 -13.64 8.41
CA ALA A 20 23.51 -14.11 8.31
C ALA A 20 22.50 -12.98 8.59
N GLY A 21 22.76 -12.14 9.59
CA GLY A 21 21.95 -10.96 9.89
C GLY A 21 21.91 -9.95 8.74
N VAL A 22 23.07 -9.65 8.13
CA VAL A 22 23.16 -8.74 6.97
C VAL A 22 22.45 -9.33 5.75
N LEU A 23 22.62 -10.63 5.48
CA LEU A 23 21.94 -11.29 4.36
C LEU A 23 20.43 -11.33 4.55
N ALA A 24 19.96 -11.67 5.76
CA ALA A 24 18.53 -11.63 6.08
C ALA A 24 17.96 -10.21 5.94
N TRP A 25 18.69 -9.20 6.39
CA TRP A 25 18.26 -7.82 6.23
C TRP A 25 18.24 -7.40 4.76
N LEU A 26 19.25 -7.73 3.96
CA LEU A 26 19.25 -7.46 2.52
C LEU A 26 18.10 -8.17 1.79
N ALA A 27 17.74 -9.38 2.20
CA ALA A 27 16.63 -10.14 1.64
C ALA A 27 15.24 -9.57 2.01
N VAL A 28 15.14 -8.84 3.12
CA VAL A 28 13.89 -8.21 3.61
C VAL A 28 13.88 -6.70 3.34
N ARG A 29 14.99 -6.11 2.91
CA ARG A 29 15.02 -4.71 2.48
C ARG A 29 13.96 -4.53 1.39
N PRO A 30 13.11 -3.49 1.47
CA PRO A 30 12.15 -3.23 0.43
C PRO A 30 12.88 -3.17 -0.92
N ASP A 31 12.45 -4.00 -1.86
CA ASP A 31 12.90 -3.89 -3.25
C ASP A 31 12.72 -2.43 -3.66
N GLY A 32 13.70 -1.87 -4.37
CA GLY A 32 13.70 -0.50 -4.84
C GLY A 32 12.64 -0.22 -5.90
N THR A 33 11.38 -0.63 -5.68
CA THR A 33 10.24 -0.10 -6.41
C THR A 33 10.24 1.40 -6.18
N LEU A 34 10.39 2.17 -7.26
CA LEU A 34 10.44 3.63 -7.25
C LEU A 34 9.21 4.29 -6.59
N TYR A 35 8.13 3.52 -6.41
CA TYR A 35 6.85 4.00 -5.93
C TYR A 35 6.38 3.20 -4.71
N PRO A 36 5.72 3.85 -3.73
CA PRO A 36 5.21 3.15 -2.56
C PRO A 36 4.09 2.18 -2.95
N GLN A 37 3.98 1.08 -2.20
CA GLN A 37 2.95 0.07 -2.39
C GLN A 37 1.99 0.07 -1.20
N ILE A 38 0.70 -0.06 -1.46
CA ILE A 38 -0.31 -0.30 -0.41
C ILE A 38 -0.44 -1.80 -0.16
N SER A 39 -1.00 -2.17 0.99
CA SER A 39 -1.30 -3.56 1.32
C SER A 39 -2.75 -3.70 1.74
N ALA A 40 -3.49 -4.59 1.09
CA ALA A 40 -4.85 -4.94 1.45
C ALA A 40 -4.91 -6.42 1.80
N TYR A 41 -5.51 -6.74 2.95
CA TYR A 41 -5.53 -8.09 3.49
C TYR A 41 -6.95 -8.51 3.86
N THR A 42 -7.30 -9.75 3.54
CA THR A 42 -8.52 -10.40 4.04
C THR A 42 -8.30 -11.90 4.09
N ARG A 43 -8.82 -12.58 5.12
CA ARG A 43 -8.90 -14.06 5.19
C ARG A 43 -7.64 -14.84 4.71
N GLY A 44 -6.44 -14.42 5.13
CA GLY A 44 -5.18 -15.07 4.74
C GLY A 44 -4.63 -14.67 3.36
N GLN A 45 -5.33 -13.84 2.61
CA GLN A 45 -4.90 -13.26 1.33
C GLN A 45 -4.33 -11.86 1.55
N LEU A 46 -3.12 -11.62 1.03
CA LEU A 46 -2.47 -10.31 1.03
C LEU A 46 -2.24 -9.87 -0.42
N ALA A 47 -2.85 -8.75 -0.80
CA ALA A 47 -2.52 -8.04 -2.01
C ALA A 47 -1.58 -6.87 -1.66
N ARG A 48 -0.35 -6.89 -2.20
CA ARG A 48 0.57 -5.75 -2.14
C ARG A 48 0.69 -5.16 -3.54
N VAL A 49 0.24 -3.92 -3.71
CA VAL A 49 0.05 -3.32 -5.03
C VAL A 49 0.71 -1.95 -5.10
N GLY A 50 1.45 -1.72 -6.19
CA GLY A 50 2.00 -0.41 -6.54
C GLY A 50 0.93 0.53 -7.12
N PRO A 51 1.31 1.72 -7.59
CA PRO A 51 0.34 2.65 -8.13
C PRO A 51 -0.27 2.13 -9.44
N PHE A 52 -1.57 2.39 -9.60
CA PHE A 52 -2.27 2.34 -10.88
C PHE A 52 -1.81 3.48 -11.79
N ALA A 53 -1.71 4.69 -11.22
CA ALA A 53 -1.14 5.87 -11.85
C ALA A 53 -0.29 6.66 -10.84
N TYR A 54 0.81 7.26 -11.31
CA TYR A 54 1.70 8.05 -10.47
C TYR A 54 2.37 9.16 -11.26
N CYS A 55 2.34 10.38 -10.73
CA CYS A 55 3.09 11.53 -11.15
C CYS A 55 3.88 12.06 -9.96
N ASP A 56 5.06 12.63 -10.23
CA ASP A 56 5.73 13.44 -9.21
C ASP A 56 4.86 14.67 -8.83
N PRO A 57 5.11 15.31 -7.66
CA PRO A 57 4.29 16.44 -7.21
C PRO A 57 4.27 17.66 -8.13
N ARG A 58 5.21 17.78 -9.07
CA ARG A 58 5.28 18.85 -10.07
C ARG A 58 4.65 18.43 -11.41
N PHE A 59 4.17 17.20 -11.52
CA PHE A 59 3.61 16.61 -12.74
C PHE A 59 4.58 16.63 -13.94
N GLU A 60 5.90 16.65 -13.69
CA GLU A 60 6.90 16.64 -14.77
C GLU A 60 7.10 15.23 -15.35
N SER A 61 6.96 14.21 -14.52
CA SER A 61 7.08 12.80 -14.88
C SER A 61 5.86 12.02 -14.38
N CYS A 62 5.11 11.46 -15.33
CA CYS A 62 3.93 10.65 -15.06
C CYS A 62 4.09 9.26 -15.68
N VAL A 63 3.72 8.25 -14.91
CA VAL A 63 3.65 6.86 -15.33
C VAL A 63 2.26 6.31 -15.01
N ARG A 64 1.77 5.41 -15.86
CA ARG A 64 0.58 4.59 -15.58
C ARG A 64 0.95 3.12 -15.67
N PRO A 65 1.48 2.54 -14.59
CA PRO A 65 1.78 1.12 -14.57
C PRO A 65 0.52 0.25 -14.65
N GLU A 66 -0.65 0.80 -14.31
CA GLU A 66 -1.94 0.12 -14.31
C GLU A 66 -1.95 -1.13 -13.41
N ASN A 67 -1.14 -1.10 -12.33
CA ASN A 67 -1.14 -2.16 -11.33
C ASN A 67 -2.46 -2.15 -10.57
N VAL A 68 -3.16 -3.28 -10.57
CA VAL A 68 -4.39 -3.52 -9.81
C VAL A 68 -4.14 -4.70 -8.87
N GLY A 69 -4.49 -4.51 -7.60
CA GLY A 69 -4.49 -5.57 -6.61
C GLY A 69 -5.82 -6.30 -6.64
N GLU A 70 -5.81 -7.62 -6.42
CA GLU A 70 -7.04 -8.41 -6.41
C GLU A 70 -7.22 -9.09 -5.07
N LEU A 71 -8.44 -9.02 -4.52
CA LEU A 71 -8.83 -9.72 -3.29
C LEU A 71 -10.08 -10.56 -3.50
N THR A 72 -10.05 -11.83 -3.11
CA THR A 72 -11.25 -12.68 -3.09
C THR A 72 -11.95 -12.53 -1.74
N VAL A 73 -13.08 -11.82 -1.74
CA VAL A 73 -13.81 -11.44 -0.51
C VAL A 73 -15.04 -12.30 -0.28
N ASP A 74 -15.60 -12.20 0.92
CA ASP A 74 -16.90 -12.74 1.29
C ASP A 74 -17.64 -11.76 2.21
N SER A 75 -18.86 -12.09 2.62
CA SER A 75 -19.68 -11.23 3.48
C SER A 75 -19.32 -11.28 4.97
N ALA A 76 -18.51 -12.25 5.41
CA ALA A 76 -18.20 -12.47 6.82
C ALA A 76 -16.90 -11.79 7.25
N ASN A 77 -15.97 -11.54 6.33
CA ASN A 77 -14.64 -11.02 6.61
C ASN A 77 -14.50 -9.57 6.14
N VAL A 78 -13.76 -8.77 6.90
CA VAL A 78 -13.40 -7.40 6.53
C VAL A 78 -12.14 -7.38 5.67
N VAL A 79 -11.89 -6.26 5.00
CA VAL A 79 -10.60 -5.93 4.38
C VAL A 79 -9.83 -5.01 5.32
N GLN A 80 -8.58 -5.35 5.61
CA GLN A 80 -7.62 -4.50 6.30
C GLN A 80 -6.73 -3.83 5.26
N LEU A 81 -6.95 -2.55 5.03
CA LEU A 81 -6.11 -1.71 4.18
C LEU A 81 -5.01 -1.06 5.03
N SER A 82 -3.80 -1.03 4.50
CA SER A 82 -2.68 -0.27 5.06
C SER A 82 -1.92 0.48 3.98
N VAL A 83 -1.51 1.70 4.31
CA VAL A 83 -0.65 2.55 3.48
C VAL A 83 0.70 2.72 4.18
N PRO A 84 1.82 2.74 3.43
CA PRO A 84 3.14 2.98 4.00
C PRO A 84 3.27 4.44 4.44
N GLU A 85 4.25 4.72 5.30
CA GLU A 85 4.54 6.08 5.76
C GLU A 85 4.80 7.07 4.61
N ALA A 86 5.38 6.60 3.50
CA ALA A 86 5.61 7.41 2.30
C ALA A 86 4.32 7.99 1.70
N ILE A 87 3.18 7.32 1.86
CA ILE A 87 1.85 7.83 1.49
C ILE A 87 1.29 8.65 2.65
N GLY A 88 1.32 8.11 3.87
CA GLY A 88 0.73 8.74 5.04
C GLY A 88 1.42 10.02 5.53
N TYR A 89 2.57 10.39 4.99
CA TYR A 89 3.26 11.65 5.30
C TYR A 89 2.56 12.89 4.71
N ALA A 90 1.65 12.69 3.74
CA ALA A 90 0.82 13.71 3.13
C ALA A 90 -0.67 13.40 3.39
N PRO A 91 -1.60 14.35 3.11
CA PRO A 91 -3.02 14.01 3.08
C PRO A 91 -3.26 12.94 2.03
N TRP A 92 -4.09 11.95 2.35
CA TRP A 92 -4.46 10.91 1.40
C TRP A 92 -5.96 10.65 1.47
N ARG A 93 -6.53 10.34 0.31
CA ARG A 93 -7.95 10.06 0.12
C ARG A 93 -8.17 8.57 -0.03
N LEU A 94 -9.18 8.05 0.64
CA LEU A 94 -9.70 6.70 0.49
C LEU A 94 -11.09 6.77 -0.13
N LEU A 95 -11.25 6.10 -1.26
CA LEU A 95 -12.55 5.82 -1.86
C LEU A 95 -12.85 4.33 -1.67
N VAL A 96 -14.03 4.03 -1.16
CA VAL A 96 -14.54 2.66 -1.07
C VAL A 96 -15.78 2.58 -1.95
N ILE A 97 -15.67 1.82 -3.04
CA ILE A 97 -16.70 1.68 -4.07
C ILE A 97 -17.45 0.38 -3.84
N ARG A 98 -18.77 0.46 -3.91
CA ARG A 98 -19.72 -0.61 -3.69
C ARG A 98 -20.83 -0.56 -4.74
N GLU A 99 -21.62 -1.62 -4.84
CA GLU A 99 -22.75 -1.74 -5.77
C GLU A 99 -23.69 -0.52 -5.74
N GLY A 100 -23.95 0.04 -4.54
CA GLY A 100 -24.85 1.17 -4.32
C GLY A 100 -24.21 2.56 -4.36
N GLY A 101 -22.92 2.68 -4.66
CA GLY A 101 -22.21 3.96 -4.71
C GLY A 101 -20.82 3.92 -4.06
N PHE A 102 -20.31 5.08 -3.64
CA PHE A 102 -19.00 5.16 -2.98
C PHE A 102 -19.03 6.00 -1.70
N THR A 103 -18.10 5.70 -0.80
CA THR A 103 -17.79 6.55 0.36
C THR A 103 -16.39 7.11 0.22
N GLU A 104 -16.22 8.38 0.60
CA GLU A 104 -14.93 9.06 0.59
C GLU A 104 -14.50 9.41 2.01
N ALA A 105 -13.20 9.27 2.29
CA ALA A 105 -12.56 9.78 3.49
C ALA A 105 -11.19 10.39 3.16
N ILE A 106 -10.90 11.58 3.69
CA ILE A 106 -9.58 12.21 3.61
C ILE A 106 -8.91 12.13 4.98
N TYR A 107 -7.70 11.58 5.02
CA TYR A 107 -6.89 11.47 6.22
C TYR A 107 -5.78 12.51 6.21
N ARG A 108 -5.62 13.21 7.35
CA ARG A 108 -4.53 14.16 7.56
C ARG A 108 -3.17 13.44 7.62
N PRO A 109 -2.07 14.15 7.30
CA PRO A 109 -0.72 13.62 7.47
C PRO A 109 -0.51 12.96 8.82
N LYS A 110 0.05 11.75 8.82
CA LYS A 110 0.42 10.93 9.98
C LYS A 110 -0.72 10.58 10.93
N ALA A 111 -1.96 10.90 10.58
CA ALA A 111 -3.11 10.65 11.45
C ALA A 111 -3.60 9.19 11.39
N ARG A 112 -3.48 8.56 10.21
CA ARG A 112 -3.93 7.18 9.99
C ARG A 112 -3.14 6.52 8.88
N LEU A 113 -2.73 5.27 9.12
CA LEU A 113 -2.01 4.43 8.15
C LEU A 113 -2.74 3.11 7.85
N ALA A 114 -3.83 2.81 8.57
CA ALA A 114 -4.61 1.59 8.36
C ALA A 114 -6.10 1.83 8.57
N VAL A 115 -6.92 1.15 7.76
CA VAL A 115 -8.38 1.25 7.75
C VAL A 115 -8.97 -0.15 7.63
N THR A 116 -9.94 -0.45 8.49
CA THR A 116 -10.77 -1.65 8.40
C THR A 116 -12.02 -1.33 7.60
N ILE A 117 -12.27 -2.09 6.53
CA ILE A 117 -13.34 -1.84 5.56
C ILE A 117 -14.27 -3.06 5.57
N PRO A 118 -15.57 -2.91 5.92
CA PRO A 118 -16.53 -3.99 5.78
C PRO A 118 -16.75 -4.30 4.29
N THR A 119 -16.82 -5.59 3.95
CA THR A 119 -17.07 -6.07 2.57
C THR A 119 -18.53 -5.95 2.17
N VAL A 120 -19.45 -5.81 3.13
CA VAL A 120 -20.87 -5.53 2.89
C VAL A 120 -21.31 -4.39 3.79
N GLU A 121 -22.01 -3.42 3.21
CA GLU A 121 -22.61 -2.30 3.94
C GLU A 121 -24.14 -2.31 3.69
N PRO A 122 -25.01 -2.28 4.73
CA PRO A 122 -26.44 -2.54 4.56
C PRO A 122 -27.18 -1.68 3.53
N GLN A 123 -26.73 -0.45 3.28
CA GLN A 123 -27.36 0.46 2.30
C GLN A 123 -26.61 0.57 0.98
N GLN A 124 -25.36 0.09 0.92
CA GLN A 124 -24.49 0.28 -0.25
C GLN A 124 -24.09 -1.04 -0.92
N GLY A 125 -24.46 -2.18 -0.35
CA GLY A 125 -24.22 -3.50 -0.94
C GLY A 125 -22.79 -3.97 -0.77
N LYS A 126 -22.36 -4.82 -1.71
CA LYS A 126 -21.06 -5.46 -1.71
C LYS A 126 -19.94 -4.49 -2.10
N LEU A 127 -18.80 -4.64 -1.46
CA LEU A 127 -17.54 -4.00 -1.83
C LEU A 127 -17.14 -4.45 -3.24
N GLU A 128 -16.79 -3.51 -4.10
CA GLU A 128 -16.33 -3.80 -5.46
C GLU A 128 -14.87 -3.42 -5.64
N LYS A 129 -14.48 -2.26 -5.07
CA LYS A 129 -13.16 -1.68 -5.29
C LYS A 129 -12.77 -0.73 -4.17
N ILE A 130 -11.48 -0.70 -3.85
CA ILE A 130 -10.84 0.23 -2.93
C ILE A 130 -9.85 1.06 -3.72
N VAL A 131 -9.91 2.38 -3.59
CA VAL A 131 -8.97 3.30 -4.23
C VAL A 131 -8.33 4.19 -3.19
N VAL A 132 -7.00 4.25 -3.20
CA VAL A 132 -6.22 5.23 -2.42
C VAL A 132 -5.69 6.26 -3.39
N GLN A 133 -5.81 7.54 -3.06
CA GLN A 133 -5.29 8.63 -3.88
C GLN A 133 -4.48 9.62 -3.04
N LEU A 134 -3.48 10.23 -3.67
CA LEU A 134 -2.84 11.43 -3.14
C LEU A 134 -3.43 12.66 -3.86
N PRO A 135 -4.33 13.40 -3.21
CA PRO A 135 -5.00 14.53 -3.83
C PRO A 135 -4.04 15.72 -4.01
N THR A 136 -4.30 16.52 -5.02
CA THR A 136 -3.60 17.77 -5.29
C THR A 136 -4.51 18.72 -6.07
N VAL A 137 -4.07 19.95 -6.27
CA VAL A 137 -4.79 20.96 -7.05
C VAL A 137 -3.90 21.38 -8.21
N VAL A 138 -4.46 21.37 -9.42
CA VAL A 138 -3.79 21.85 -10.63
C VAL A 138 -4.51 23.09 -11.14
N GLN A 139 -3.78 23.92 -11.88
CA GLN A 139 -4.34 25.09 -12.55
C GLN A 139 -4.45 24.81 -14.05
N ASP A 140 -5.60 25.13 -14.65
CA ASP A 140 -5.80 24.99 -16.09
C ASP A 140 -5.31 26.20 -16.90
N GLU A 141 -5.47 26.15 -18.23
CA GLU A 141 -5.04 27.21 -19.15
C GLU A 141 -5.77 28.55 -18.93
N THR A 142 -6.97 28.52 -18.34
CA THR A 142 -7.77 29.71 -18.01
C THR A 142 -7.39 30.31 -16.65
N GLY A 143 -6.55 29.61 -15.88
CA GLY A 143 -6.17 29.97 -14.52
C GLY A 143 -7.11 29.42 -13.45
N GLU A 144 -8.10 28.59 -13.80
CA GLU A 144 -9.02 27.97 -12.85
C GLU A 144 -8.33 26.80 -12.12
N LEU A 145 -8.63 26.65 -10.83
CA LEU A 145 -8.07 25.60 -9.99
C LEU A 145 -8.99 24.38 -9.96
N HIS A 146 -8.43 23.20 -10.22
CA HIS A 146 -9.14 21.93 -10.26
C HIS A 146 -8.52 20.93 -9.29
N GLU A 147 -9.36 20.28 -8.48
CA GLU A 147 -8.92 19.16 -7.65
C GLU A 147 -8.66 17.92 -8.52
N THR A 148 -7.53 17.28 -8.29
CA THR A 148 -7.13 16.05 -8.96
C THR A 148 -6.32 15.17 -7.99
N TYR A 149 -5.66 14.15 -8.50
CA TYR A 149 -4.72 13.32 -7.77
C TYR A 149 -3.44 13.15 -8.59
N HIS A 150 -2.31 13.14 -7.91
CA HIS A 150 -1.02 12.86 -8.57
C HIS A 150 -0.62 11.39 -8.40
N ALA A 151 -1.31 10.61 -7.58
CA ALA A 151 -1.08 9.17 -7.48
C ALA A 151 -2.37 8.44 -7.09
N GLU A 152 -2.53 7.22 -7.60
CA GLU A 152 -3.66 6.33 -7.37
C GLU A 152 -3.18 4.89 -7.17
N TRP A 153 -3.77 4.18 -6.21
CA TRP A 153 -3.64 2.74 -6.03
C TRP A 153 -5.02 2.11 -6.01
N THR A 154 -5.16 0.97 -6.69
CA THR A 154 -6.45 0.31 -6.87
C THR A 154 -6.38 -1.14 -6.41
N VAL A 155 -7.37 -1.55 -5.62
CA VAL A 155 -7.62 -2.94 -5.27
C VAL A 155 -9.04 -3.29 -5.65
N GLU A 156 -9.20 -4.24 -6.55
CA GLU A 156 -10.49 -4.81 -6.93
C GLU A 156 -10.81 -6.03 -6.08
N THR A 157 -12.10 -6.26 -5.88
CA THR A 157 -12.57 -7.40 -5.10
C THR A 157 -13.41 -8.33 -5.95
N HIS A 158 -13.10 -9.62 -5.88
CA HIS A 158 -13.84 -10.68 -6.54
C HIS A 158 -14.70 -11.42 -5.52
N TRP A 159 -15.96 -11.62 -5.88
CA TRP A 159 -16.93 -12.39 -5.11
C TRP A 159 -17.11 -13.75 -5.79
N PRO A 160 -16.64 -14.85 -5.19
CA PRO A 160 -16.95 -16.18 -5.70
C PRO A 160 -18.46 -16.36 -5.78
N GLU A 161 -18.93 -16.97 -6.87
CA GLU A 161 -20.32 -17.44 -6.96
C GLU A 161 -20.58 -18.39 -5.79
N GLN A 162 -21.68 -18.16 -5.07
CA GLN A 162 -22.14 -19.02 -3.97
C GLN A 162 -23.06 -20.11 -4.50
#